data_AF-F9DV19-F1
#
_entry.id   AF-F9DV19-F1
#
_cell.length_a   1.000
_cell.length_b   1.000
_cell.length_c   1.000
_cell.angle_alpha   90.00
_cell.angle_beta   90.00
_cell.angle_gamma   90.00
#
_symmetry.space_group_name_H-M   'P 1'
#
loop_
_entity.id
_entity.type
_entity.pdbx_description
1 polymer ?
#
loop_
_entity_poly.entity_id
_entity_poly.type
_entity_poly.pdbx_seq_one_letter_code
_entity_poly.pdbx_strand_id
1 'polypeptide(L)'
;SRIISELLLVKINEELEDLSKIHSIDFNFMHYVDDYEFYFRSEYDVHKLKNKIIEIFESYRLKINENKSQLLLYPYHSIKDIKSEYDYYIEKYNTKKDEHSLRLLFFKADELTSLGEKGAYKYLYKMLYNRVDLSNCWTAIEPFLIGHLLIRPSISQNIVELILKYMDLVSERLSKEIFKNLEISMNNHLHNESQWLLWSLIKINYDFTVFELEHLYKKCDDDITKIILLSIIYKSGKGSEEKLSSLLKEEIELLATFNFESDKWLLLHEWYMNKWEDYKKIEPHYNRNKFFQALKKNKVSFLLA
;
A
#
# COMPACT_ATOMS: atom_id res chain seq x y z
N SER A 1 -3.81 13.89 -17.27
CA SER A 1 -3.27 12.63 -17.81
C SER A 1 -4.38 11.59 -18.03
N ARG A 2 -5.02 11.05 -16.97
CA ARG A 2 -6.07 10.01 -17.08
C ARG A 2 -7.22 10.31 -18.05
N ILE A 3 -7.74 11.54 -18.05
CA ILE A 3 -8.86 11.93 -18.95
C ILE A 3 -8.44 11.82 -20.43
N ILE A 4 -7.20 12.18 -20.76
CA ILE A 4 -6.70 12.14 -22.14
C ILE A 4 -6.49 10.69 -22.58
N SER A 5 -5.94 9.86 -21.68
CA SER A 5 -5.80 8.42 -21.93
C SER A 5 -7.15 7.75 -22.17
N GLU A 6 -8.16 8.08 -21.35
CA GLU A 6 -9.50 7.53 -21.50
C GLU A 6 -10.14 7.95 -22.83
N LEU A 7 -10.04 9.22 -23.23
CA LEU A 7 -10.57 9.70 -24.52
C LEU A 7 -9.95 8.97 -25.72
N LEU A 8 -8.65 8.66 -25.66
CA LEU A 8 -7.96 7.89 -26.69
C LEU A 8 -8.47 6.45 -26.75
N LEU A 9 -8.62 5.80 -25.60
CA LEU A 9 -9.05 4.41 -25.50
C LEU A 9 -10.54 4.25 -25.85
N VAL A 10 -11.38 5.22 -25.54
CA VAL A 10 -12.79 5.27 -26.02
C VAL A 10 -12.84 5.21 -27.55
N LYS A 11 -11.95 5.94 -28.24
CA LYS A 11 -11.91 5.90 -29.70
C LYS A 11 -11.48 4.52 -30.24
N ILE A 12 -10.54 3.86 -29.56
CA ILE A 12 -10.13 2.50 -29.88
C ILE A 12 -11.29 1.51 -29.66
N ASN A 13 -12.08 1.68 -28.59
CA ASN A 13 -13.26 0.84 -28.35
C ASN A 13 -14.27 0.93 -29.49
N GLU A 14 -14.55 2.14 -29.99
CA GLU A 14 -15.46 2.34 -31.13
C GLU A 14 -14.96 1.58 -32.37
N GLU A 15 -13.66 1.63 -32.66
CA GLU A 15 -13.09 0.90 -33.80
C GLU A 15 -13.10 -0.61 -33.61
N LEU A 16 -12.90 -1.11 -32.39
CA LEU A 16 -13.02 -2.53 -32.05
C LEU A 16 -14.46 -3.02 -32.18
N GLU A 17 -15.43 -2.21 -31.77
CA GLU A 17 -16.86 -2.51 -31.97
C GLU A 17 -17.20 -2.57 -33.46
N ASP A 18 -16.70 -1.63 -34.27
CA ASP A 18 -16.95 -1.64 -35.71
C ASP A 18 -16.25 -2.82 -36.40
N LEU A 19 -15.04 -3.20 -35.96
CA LEU A 19 -14.35 -4.41 -36.41
C LEU A 19 -15.19 -5.67 -36.20
N SER A 20 -15.86 -5.78 -35.03
CA SER A 20 -16.74 -6.91 -34.71
C SER A 20 -17.94 -7.01 -35.67
N LYS A 21 -18.51 -5.86 -36.06
CA LYS A 21 -19.67 -5.79 -36.97
C LYS A 21 -19.28 -6.12 -38.42
N ILE A 22 -18.13 -5.64 -38.88
CA ILE A 22 -17.70 -5.75 -40.29
C ILE A 22 -17.30 -7.18 -40.65
N HIS A 23 -16.63 -7.91 -39.76
CA HIS A 23 -16.03 -9.20 -40.10
C HIS A 23 -16.91 -10.43 -39.90
N SER A 24 -18.17 -10.25 -39.48
CA SER A 24 -19.08 -11.35 -39.15
C SER A 24 -18.49 -12.35 -38.15
N ILE A 25 -17.52 -11.90 -37.35
CA ILE A 25 -16.91 -12.66 -36.26
C ILE A 25 -17.35 -11.97 -34.99
N ASP A 26 -18.19 -12.69 -34.24
CA ASP A 26 -18.73 -12.23 -32.96
C ASP A 26 -17.64 -12.36 -31.88
N PHE A 27 -17.04 -11.23 -31.52
CA PHE A 27 -16.14 -11.11 -30.38
C PHE A 27 -16.60 -9.96 -29.49
N ASN A 28 -16.46 -10.13 -28.18
CA ASN A 28 -16.70 -9.10 -27.19
C ASN A 28 -15.38 -8.71 -26.52
N PHE A 29 -15.34 -7.55 -25.89
CA PHE A 29 -14.18 -7.16 -25.11
C PHE A 29 -14.60 -6.35 -23.88
N MET A 30 -13.72 -6.32 -22.89
CA MET A 30 -13.79 -5.46 -21.72
C MET A 30 -12.47 -4.70 -21.62
N HIS A 31 -12.53 -3.40 -21.33
CA HIS A 31 -11.35 -2.63 -20.95
C HIS A 31 -11.47 -2.13 -19.52
N TYR A 32 -10.36 -2.03 -18.82
CA TYR A 32 -10.26 -1.35 -17.54
C TYR A 32 -8.93 -0.60 -17.47
N VAL A 33 -9.00 0.74 -17.51
CA VAL A 33 -7.81 1.59 -17.67
C VAL A 33 -7.06 1.18 -18.94
N ASP A 34 -5.83 0.65 -18.84
CA ASP A 34 -5.00 0.24 -19.97
C ASP A 34 -5.06 -1.27 -20.27
N ASP A 35 -5.76 -2.06 -19.45
CA ASP A 35 -5.92 -3.49 -19.63
C ASP A 35 -7.14 -3.83 -20.51
N TYR A 36 -6.94 -4.68 -21.51
CA TYR A 36 -8.00 -5.21 -22.39
C TYR A 36 -8.11 -6.73 -22.27
N GLU A 37 -9.35 -7.23 -22.17
CA GLU A 37 -9.69 -8.63 -22.28
C GLU A 37 -10.61 -8.84 -23.49
N PHE A 38 -10.23 -9.75 -24.39
CA PHE A 38 -11.00 -10.09 -25.59
C PHE A 38 -11.57 -11.51 -25.49
N TYR A 39 -12.85 -11.66 -25.79
CA TYR A 39 -13.59 -12.91 -25.69
C TYR A 39 -14.03 -13.36 -27.08
N PHE A 40 -13.56 -14.54 -27.48
CA PHE A 40 -13.85 -15.17 -28.77
C PHE A 40 -14.55 -16.52 -28.57
N ARG A 41 -15.33 -16.95 -29.55
CA ARG A 41 -15.99 -18.26 -29.54
C ARG A 41 -15.05 -19.42 -29.86
N SER A 42 -14.00 -19.16 -30.64
CA SER A 42 -13.03 -20.17 -31.05
C SER A 42 -11.62 -19.61 -31.15
N GLU A 43 -10.61 -20.47 -30.99
CA GLU A 43 -9.20 -20.13 -31.21
C GLU A 43 -8.94 -19.69 -32.66
N TYR A 44 -9.70 -20.24 -33.61
CA TYR A 44 -9.64 -19.84 -35.01
C TYR A 44 -9.99 -18.35 -35.19
N ASP A 45 -11.00 -17.85 -34.49
CA ASP A 45 -11.42 -16.44 -34.55
C ASP A 45 -10.34 -15.51 -33.98
N VAL A 46 -9.66 -15.94 -32.91
CA VAL A 46 -8.52 -15.22 -32.33
C VAL A 46 -7.42 -15.03 -33.37
N HIS A 47 -6.99 -16.12 -34.02
CA HIS A 47 -5.92 -16.04 -35.01
C HIS A 47 -6.29 -15.16 -36.21
N LYS A 48 -7.57 -15.16 -36.60
CA LYS A 48 -8.07 -14.36 -37.72
C LYS A 48 -8.13 -12.86 -37.41
N LEU A 49 -8.39 -12.48 -36.16
CA LEU A 49 -8.59 -11.08 -35.76
C LEU A 49 -7.42 -10.45 -35.00
N LYS A 50 -6.52 -11.25 -34.42
CA LYS A 50 -5.40 -10.75 -33.60
C LYS A 50 -4.63 -9.63 -34.27
N ASN A 51 -4.21 -9.82 -35.52
CA ASN A 51 -3.41 -8.83 -36.23
C ASN A 51 -4.20 -7.54 -36.49
N LYS A 52 -5.50 -7.62 -36.74
CA LYS A 52 -6.35 -6.44 -36.95
C LYS A 52 -6.55 -5.64 -35.68
N ILE A 53 -6.70 -6.32 -34.55
CA ILE A 53 -6.75 -5.68 -33.25
C ILE A 53 -5.43 -4.95 -32.99
N ILE A 54 -4.29 -5.62 -33.22
CA ILE A 54 -2.96 -4.99 -33.10
C ILE A 54 -2.85 -3.75 -34.00
N GLU A 55 -3.25 -3.84 -35.27
CA GLU A 55 -3.24 -2.74 -36.23
C GLU A 55 -4.04 -1.51 -35.75
N ILE A 56 -5.19 -1.72 -35.10
CA ILE A 56 -5.97 -0.64 -34.50
C ILE A 56 -5.14 0.07 -33.42
N PHE A 57 -4.57 -0.65 -32.45
CA PHE A 57 -3.73 -0.02 -31.41
C PHE A 57 -2.49 0.68 -31.99
N GLU A 58 -1.84 0.07 -32.98
CA GLU A 58 -0.67 0.65 -33.63
C GLU A 58 -0.97 1.93 -34.42
N SER A 59 -2.19 2.08 -34.97
CA SER A 59 -2.62 3.32 -35.63
C SER A 59 -2.61 4.53 -34.68
N TYR A 60 -2.83 4.29 -33.38
CA TYR A 60 -2.72 5.28 -32.30
C TYR A 60 -1.32 5.34 -31.67
N ARG A 61 -0.33 4.69 -32.29
CA ARG A 61 1.06 4.54 -31.80
C ARG A 61 1.15 3.83 -30.45
N LEU A 62 0.16 3.01 -30.10
CA LEU A 62 0.19 2.13 -28.93
C LEU A 62 0.72 0.77 -29.35
N LYS A 63 1.51 0.14 -28.45
CA LYS A 63 2.03 -1.22 -28.66
C LYS A 63 1.48 -2.14 -27.61
N ILE A 64 0.94 -3.27 -28.04
CA ILE A 64 0.51 -4.34 -27.14
C ILE A 64 1.75 -5.05 -26.59
N ASN A 65 1.79 -5.28 -25.27
CA ASN A 65 2.87 -6.01 -24.64
C ASN A 65 2.65 -7.52 -24.84
N GLU A 66 3.32 -8.10 -25.83
CA GLU A 66 3.20 -9.52 -26.15
C GLU A 66 3.58 -10.44 -24.98
N ASN A 67 4.54 -10.04 -24.14
CA ASN A 67 4.96 -10.83 -22.97
C ASN A 67 3.87 -10.92 -21.89
N LYS A 68 2.91 -9.98 -21.88
CA LYS A 68 1.75 -9.98 -20.98
C LYS A 68 0.48 -10.52 -21.63
N SER A 69 0.50 -10.71 -22.95
CA SER A 69 -0.67 -11.14 -23.73
C SER A 69 -0.73 -12.66 -23.75
N GLN A 70 -1.84 -13.23 -23.30
CA GLN A 70 -2.05 -14.68 -23.23
C GLN A 70 -3.39 -15.08 -23.84
N LEU A 71 -3.40 -16.20 -24.56
CA LEU A 71 -4.64 -16.86 -24.98
C LEU A 71 -5.03 -17.87 -23.91
N LEU A 72 -6.21 -17.69 -23.31
CA LEU A 72 -6.74 -18.58 -22.29
C LEU A 72 -7.98 -19.31 -22.83
N LEU A 73 -8.03 -20.63 -22.67
CA LEU A 73 -9.18 -21.44 -23.06
C LEU A 73 -10.19 -21.50 -21.92
N TYR A 74 -11.48 -21.25 -22.23
CA TYR A 74 -12.54 -21.41 -21.24
C TYR A 74 -12.76 -22.90 -20.91
N PRO A 75 -12.97 -23.28 -19.63
CA PRO A 75 -13.00 -22.41 -18.45
C PRO A 75 -11.59 -22.08 -17.93
N TYR A 76 -11.19 -20.81 -18.05
CA TYR A 76 -9.92 -20.29 -17.50
C TYR A 76 -10.12 -19.69 -16.11
N HIS A 77 -11.37 -19.36 -15.76
CA HIS A 77 -11.76 -19.20 -14.36
C HIS A 77 -11.87 -20.60 -13.75
N SER A 78 -10.73 -21.11 -13.27
CA SER A 78 -10.75 -21.90 -12.04
C SER A 78 -11.38 -20.99 -10.97
N ILE A 79 -12.71 -20.97 -10.88
CA ILE A 79 -13.40 -20.38 -9.73
C ILE A 79 -13.17 -21.39 -8.60
N LYS A 80 -11.92 -21.50 -8.14
CA LYS A 80 -11.68 -22.02 -6.81
C LYS A 80 -12.35 -21.02 -5.91
N ASP A 81 -13.43 -21.47 -5.27
CA ASP A 81 -14.09 -20.67 -4.27
C ASP A 81 -13.15 -20.59 -3.07
N ILE A 82 -12.22 -19.63 -3.11
CA ILE A 82 -11.25 -19.33 -2.05
C ILE A 82 -11.98 -19.21 -0.70
N LYS A 83 -13.20 -18.69 -0.71
CA LYS A 83 -14.01 -18.59 0.51
C LYS A 83 -14.34 -19.98 1.05
N SER A 84 -14.86 -20.89 0.24
CA SER A 84 -15.15 -22.27 0.66
C SER A 84 -13.91 -23.00 1.19
N GLU A 85 -12.76 -22.78 0.54
CA GLU A 85 -11.48 -23.36 0.96
C GLU A 85 -11.10 -22.89 2.37
N TYR A 86 -11.20 -21.58 2.66
CA TYR A 86 -10.93 -21.05 3.99
C TYR A 86 -12.02 -21.38 5.02
N ASP A 87 -13.29 -21.46 4.62
CA ASP A 87 -14.41 -21.76 5.51
C ASP A 87 -14.18 -23.08 6.26
N TYR A 88 -13.77 -24.13 5.53
CA TYR A 88 -13.43 -25.42 6.11
C TYR A 88 -12.35 -25.33 7.21
N TYR A 89 -11.24 -24.62 6.95
CA TYR A 89 -10.16 -24.49 7.92
C TYR A 89 -10.53 -23.58 9.10
N ILE A 90 -11.35 -22.55 8.88
CA ILE A 90 -11.88 -21.68 9.94
C ILE A 90 -12.78 -22.47 10.88
N GLU A 91 -13.71 -23.28 10.34
CA GLU A 91 -14.58 -24.14 11.16
C GLU A 91 -13.76 -25.16 11.97
N LYS A 92 -12.74 -25.75 11.34
CA LYS A 92 -11.81 -26.66 12.02
C LYS A 92 -11.09 -25.96 13.17
N TYR A 93 -10.59 -24.75 12.96
CA TYR A 93 -9.96 -23.96 14.04
C TYR A 93 -10.97 -23.59 15.13
N ASN A 94 -12.15 -23.09 14.76
CA ASN A 94 -13.16 -22.67 15.74
C ASN A 94 -13.65 -23.83 16.62
N THR A 95 -13.60 -25.07 16.10
CA THR A 95 -13.93 -26.28 16.85
C THR A 95 -12.83 -26.69 17.81
N LYS A 96 -11.57 -26.73 17.35
CA LYS A 96 -10.45 -27.26 18.15
C LYS A 96 -9.72 -26.23 19.00
N LYS A 97 -9.64 -24.99 18.51
CA LYS A 97 -8.93 -23.84 19.08
C LYS A 97 -7.46 -24.12 19.41
N ASP A 98 -6.79 -24.88 18.55
CA ASP A 98 -5.38 -25.28 18.72
C ASP A 98 -4.46 -24.65 17.66
N GLU A 99 -3.18 -24.50 17.99
CA GLU A 99 -2.18 -23.88 17.09
C GLU A 99 -2.04 -24.62 15.76
N HIS A 100 -2.12 -25.94 15.75
CA HIS A 100 -1.94 -26.72 14.53
C HIS A 100 -3.08 -26.42 13.54
N SER A 101 -4.33 -26.40 14.02
CA SER A 101 -5.49 -26.03 13.19
C SER A 101 -5.40 -24.61 12.65
N LEU A 102 -4.82 -23.66 13.40
CA LEU A 102 -4.56 -22.30 12.95
C LEU A 102 -3.48 -22.24 11.87
N ARG A 103 -2.37 -22.96 12.04
CA ARG A 103 -1.27 -23.01 11.05
C ARG A 103 -1.75 -23.52 9.69
N LEU A 104 -2.74 -24.41 9.65
CA LEU A 104 -3.32 -24.89 8.39
C LEU A 104 -3.93 -23.76 7.55
N LEU A 105 -4.44 -22.68 8.17
CA LEU A 105 -4.94 -21.52 7.43
C LEU A 105 -3.81 -20.80 6.67
N PHE A 106 -2.63 -20.68 7.29
CA PHE A 106 -1.46 -20.08 6.66
C PHE A 106 -0.91 -20.98 5.54
N PHE A 107 -0.79 -22.28 5.78
CA PHE A 107 -0.36 -23.23 4.75
C PHE A 107 -1.34 -23.28 3.56
N LYS A 108 -2.64 -23.09 3.82
CA LYS A 108 -3.61 -22.98 2.74
C LYS A 108 -3.40 -21.72 1.90
N ALA A 109 -3.05 -20.60 2.52
CA ALA A 109 -2.69 -19.39 1.79
C ALA A 109 -1.43 -19.57 0.92
N ASP A 110 -0.43 -20.29 1.44
CA ASP A 110 0.78 -20.65 0.68
C ASP A 110 0.42 -21.53 -0.53
N GLU A 111 -0.39 -22.57 -0.32
CA GLU A 111 -0.88 -23.47 -1.37
C GLU A 111 -1.61 -22.68 -2.46
N LEU A 112 -2.64 -21.91 -2.09
CA LEU A 112 -3.43 -21.11 -3.04
C LEU A 112 -2.54 -20.14 -3.83
N THR A 113 -1.60 -19.48 -3.16
CA THR A 113 -0.67 -18.56 -3.83
C THR A 113 0.25 -19.29 -4.81
N SER A 114 0.77 -20.47 -4.45
CA SER A 114 1.61 -21.26 -5.34
C SER A 114 0.86 -21.78 -6.58
N LEU A 115 -0.46 -21.94 -6.46
CA LEU A 115 -1.36 -22.27 -7.55
C LEU A 115 -1.78 -21.04 -8.40
N GLY A 116 -1.26 -19.85 -8.08
CA GLY A 116 -1.52 -18.63 -8.84
C GLY A 116 -2.75 -17.83 -8.40
N GLU A 117 -3.41 -18.22 -7.30
CA GLU A 117 -4.58 -17.50 -6.78
C GLU A 117 -4.18 -16.15 -6.18
N LYS A 118 -4.44 -15.08 -6.93
CA LYS A 118 -4.13 -13.71 -6.50
C LYS A 118 -4.97 -13.34 -5.28
N GLY A 119 -4.34 -12.75 -4.27
CA GLY A 119 -5.03 -12.23 -3.09
C GLY A 119 -5.32 -13.27 -2.00
N ALA A 120 -4.81 -14.51 -2.10
CA ALA A 120 -4.99 -15.53 -1.08
C ALA A 120 -4.62 -15.06 0.34
N TYR A 121 -3.47 -14.40 0.53
CA TYR A 121 -3.08 -13.84 1.84
C TYR A 121 -3.96 -12.67 2.28
N LYS A 122 -4.34 -11.78 1.35
CA LYS A 122 -5.24 -10.67 1.68
C LYS A 122 -6.57 -11.20 2.22
N TYR A 123 -7.07 -12.27 1.59
CA TYR A 123 -8.26 -12.96 2.06
C TYR A 123 -8.04 -13.67 3.40
N LEU A 124 -6.92 -14.37 3.59
CA LEU A 124 -6.54 -14.97 4.88
C LEU A 124 -6.62 -13.93 6.00
N TYR A 125 -5.91 -12.81 5.88
CA TYR A 125 -5.87 -11.79 6.91
C TYR A 125 -7.24 -11.14 7.16
N LYS A 126 -8.03 -10.93 6.10
CA LYS A 126 -9.43 -10.50 6.24
C LYS A 126 -10.26 -11.51 7.06
N MET A 127 -10.04 -12.80 6.88
CA MET A 127 -10.74 -13.83 7.65
C MET A 127 -10.26 -13.93 9.09
N LEU A 128 -8.95 -13.87 9.32
CA LEU A 128 -8.38 -13.80 10.66
C LEU A 128 -8.93 -12.60 11.43
N TYR A 129 -9.03 -11.44 10.79
CA TYR A 129 -9.58 -10.23 11.40
C TYR A 129 -11.06 -10.38 11.77
N ASN A 130 -11.89 -10.93 10.89
CA ASN A 130 -13.35 -10.90 11.06
C ASN A 130 -13.93 -12.11 11.80
N ARG A 131 -13.29 -13.28 11.75
CA ARG A 131 -13.95 -14.56 12.08
C ARG A 131 -13.18 -15.46 13.04
N VAL A 132 -11.95 -15.10 13.38
CA VAL A 132 -11.06 -15.93 14.19
C VAL A 132 -10.63 -15.16 15.43
N ASP A 133 -10.82 -15.77 16.60
CA ASP A 133 -10.26 -15.30 17.86
C ASP A 133 -8.85 -15.87 18.03
N LEU A 134 -7.85 -14.99 18.05
CA LEU A 134 -6.43 -15.37 18.08
C LEU A 134 -5.82 -15.26 19.48
N SER A 135 -6.61 -14.88 20.50
CA SER A 135 -6.10 -14.52 21.82
C SER A 135 -5.25 -15.63 22.46
N ASN A 136 -5.66 -16.89 22.28
CA ASN A 136 -4.98 -18.06 22.85
C ASN A 136 -3.85 -18.62 21.96
N CYS A 137 -3.70 -18.14 20.72
CA CYS A 137 -2.74 -18.66 19.75
C CYS A 137 -1.86 -17.57 19.15
N TRP A 138 -1.86 -16.36 19.73
CA TRP A 138 -1.17 -15.20 19.17
C TRP A 138 0.32 -15.45 18.94
N THR A 139 1.01 -15.94 19.96
CA THR A 139 2.45 -16.25 19.90
C THR A 139 2.80 -17.23 18.77
N ALA A 140 1.89 -18.15 18.45
CA ALA A 140 2.10 -19.14 17.40
C ALA A 140 2.07 -18.54 15.99
N ILE A 141 1.37 -17.41 15.81
CA ILE A 141 1.21 -16.76 14.50
C ILE A 141 2.22 -15.65 14.22
N GLU A 142 2.86 -15.08 15.24
CA GLU A 142 3.82 -13.98 15.05
C GLU A 142 4.90 -14.28 13.99
N PRO A 143 5.49 -15.50 13.92
CA PRO A 143 6.46 -15.82 12.87
C PRO A 143 5.89 -15.69 11.45
N PHE A 144 4.60 -16.00 11.26
CA PHE A 144 3.93 -15.83 9.96
C PHE A 144 3.69 -14.35 9.65
N LEU A 145 3.30 -13.55 10.65
CA LEU A 145 3.15 -12.10 10.47
C LEU A 145 4.48 -11.48 10.01
N ILE A 146 5.57 -11.81 10.71
CA ILE A 146 6.93 -11.33 10.41
C ILE A 146 7.36 -11.77 9.00
N GLY A 147 7.24 -13.07 8.69
CA GLY A 147 7.63 -13.60 7.39
C GLY A 147 6.83 -12.98 6.25
N HIS A 148 5.53 -12.75 6.45
CA HIS A 148 4.67 -12.15 5.44
C HIS A 148 4.91 -10.66 5.24
N LEU A 149 5.20 -9.88 6.30
CA LEU A 149 5.62 -8.49 6.17
C LEU A 149 6.90 -8.37 5.32
N LEU A 150 7.86 -9.28 5.54
CA LEU A 150 9.14 -9.28 4.83
C LEU A 150 9.00 -9.68 3.36
N ILE A 151 8.30 -10.77 3.08
CA ILE A 151 8.24 -11.37 1.73
C ILE A 151 7.14 -10.70 0.88
N ARG A 152 6.10 -10.13 1.52
CA ARG A 152 4.91 -9.60 0.86
C ARG A 152 4.51 -8.24 1.46
N PRO A 153 5.32 -7.19 1.23
CA PRO A 153 5.03 -5.87 1.79
C PRO A 153 3.66 -5.32 1.37
N SER A 154 3.14 -5.66 0.19
CA SER A 154 1.83 -5.19 -0.31
C SER A 154 0.61 -5.58 0.53
N ILE A 155 0.74 -6.50 1.49
CA ILE A 155 -0.31 -6.87 2.44
C ILE A 155 -0.10 -6.30 3.85
N SER A 156 0.89 -5.40 4.02
CA SER A 156 1.24 -4.82 5.33
C SER A 156 0.05 -4.19 6.03
N GLN A 157 -0.82 -3.48 5.31
CA GLN A 157 -2.04 -2.91 5.88
C GLN A 157 -2.90 -3.98 6.57
N ASN A 158 -3.17 -5.11 5.90
CA ASN A 158 -4.03 -6.16 6.47
C ASN A 158 -3.40 -6.85 7.68
N ILE A 159 -2.07 -6.96 7.69
CA ILE A 159 -1.32 -7.50 8.83
C ILE A 159 -1.35 -6.52 10.00
N VAL A 160 -1.12 -5.23 9.74
CA VAL A 160 -1.15 -4.18 10.74
C VAL A 160 -2.54 -4.03 11.36
N GLU A 161 -3.61 -4.06 10.57
CA GLU A 161 -4.99 -4.07 11.08
C GLU A 161 -5.22 -5.22 12.06
N LEU A 162 -4.69 -6.42 11.77
CA LEU A 162 -4.75 -7.57 12.67
C LEU A 162 -3.91 -7.35 13.94
N ILE A 163 -2.69 -6.84 13.81
CA ILE A 163 -1.81 -6.49 14.94
C ILE A 163 -2.51 -5.52 15.88
N LEU A 164 -3.17 -4.49 15.35
CA LEU A 164 -3.85 -3.51 16.20
C LEU A 164 -5.07 -4.07 16.92
N LYS A 165 -5.77 -5.02 16.32
CA LYS A 165 -6.88 -5.72 17.00
C LYS A 165 -6.40 -6.48 18.24
N TYR A 166 -5.15 -6.96 18.23
CA TYR A 166 -4.55 -7.76 19.30
C TYR A 166 -3.30 -7.09 19.89
N MET A 167 -3.27 -5.74 19.91
CA MET A 167 -2.07 -4.97 20.26
C MET A 167 -1.51 -5.30 21.65
N ASP A 168 -2.36 -5.64 22.61
CA ASP A 168 -1.96 -6.00 23.97
C ASP A 168 -1.23 -7.35 24.05
N LEU A 169 -1.29 -8.16 22.99
CA LEU A 169 -0.63 -9.47 22.91
C LEU A 169 0.70 -9.41 22.14
N VAL A 170 1.01 -8.28 21.50
CA VAL A 170 2.19 -8.12 20.66
C VAL A 170 3.46 -8.28 21.49
N SER A 171 4.29 -9.26 21.12
CA SER A 171 5.55 -9.50 21.81
C SER A 171 6.61 -8.44 21.48
N GLU A 172 7.58 -8.28 22.38
CA GLU A 172 8.78 -7.45 22.13
C GLU A 172 9.56 -7.95 20.90
N ARG A 173 9.53 -9.26 20.64
CA ARG A 173 10.14 -9.82 19.43
C ARG A 173 9.41 -9.32 18.19
N LEU A 174 8.08 -9.39 18.17
CA LEU A 174 7.29 -8.93 17.03
C LEU A 174 7.50 -7.43 16.81
N SER A 175 7.50 -6.61 17.86
CA SER A 175 7.73 -5.17 17.73
C SER A 175 9.10 -4.83 17.12
N LYS A 176 10.17 -5.49 17.55
CA LYS A 176 11.51 -5.35 16.95
C LYS A 176 11.55 -5.79 15.49
N GLU A 177 10.84 -6.85 15.12
CA GLU A 177 10.77 -7.30 13.73
C GLU A 177 9.92 -6.37 12.86
N ILE A 178 8.86 -5.75 13.39
CA ILE A 178 8.11 -4.69 12.71
C ILE A 178 9.05 -3.50 12.43
N PHE A 179 9.87 -3.10 13.41
CA PHE A 179 10.87 -2.04 13.21
C PHE A 179 11.87 -2.38 12.09
N LYS A 180 12.42 -3.59 12.06
CA LYS A 180 13.30 -4.01 10.95
C LYS A 180 12.59 -3.99 9.60
N ASN A 181 11.33 -4.44 9.55
CA ASN A 181 10.53 -4.40 8.32
C ASN A 181 10.22 -2.96 7.87
N LEU A 182 10.07 -2.02 8.80
CA LEU A 182 9.96 -0.59 8.50
C LEU A 182 11.23 -0.09 7.82
N GLU A 183 12.41 -0.40 8.37
CA GLU A 183 13.68 0.00 7.76
C GLU A 183 13.85 -0.59 6.35
N ILE A 184 13.49 -1.86 6.17
CA ILE A 184 13.53 -2.52 4.86
C ILE A 184 12.55 -1.84 3.88
N SER A 185 11.35 -1.50 4.33
CA SER A 185 10.33 -0.84 3.50
C SER A 185 10.79 0.55 3.06
N MET A 186 11.38 1.32 3.97
CA MET A 186 11.96 2.64 3.67
C MET A 186 13.12 2.54 2.68
N ASN A 187 14.04 1.58 2.87
CA ASN A 187 15.17 1.38 1.94
C ASN A 187 14.71 1.01 0.51
N ASN A 188 13.51 0.45 0.38
CA ASN A 188 12.94 0.05 -0.91
C ASN A 188 11.91 1.08 -1.44
N HIS A 189 11.82 2.26 -0.83
CA HIS A 189 10.87 3.33 -1.21
C HIS A 189 9.40 2.87 -1.19
N LEU A 190 9.05 1.94 -0.29
CA LEU A 190 7.70 1.43 -0.09
C LEU A 190 6.96 2.33 0.91
N HIS A 191 6.58 3.55 0.48
CA HIS A 191 6.08 4.59 1.37
C HIS A 191 4.81 4.19 2.12
N ASN A 192 3.82 3.61 1.43
CA ASN A 192 2.55 3.22 2.06
C ASN A 192 2.78 2.14 3.14
N GLU A 193 3.61 1.15 2.85
CA GLU A 193 3.94 0.08 3.78
C GLU A 193 4.73 0.61 4.98
N SER A 194 5.68 1.51 4.73
CA SER A 194 6.44 2.20 5.78
C SER A 194 5.51 2.98 6.72
N GLN A 195 4.49 3.67 6.18
CA GLN A 195 3.50 4.40 6.96
C GLN A 195 2.66 3.46 7.85
N TRP A 196 2.17 2.32 7.31
CA TRP A 196 1.44 1.33 8.11
C TRP A 196 2.30 0.71 9.22
N LEU A 197 3.54 0.36 8.91
CA LEU A 197 4.47 -0.23 9.88
C LEU A 197 4.82 0.78 10.98
N LEU A 198 5.17 2.03 10.61
CA LEU A 198 5.43 3.09 11.58
C LEU A 198 4.21 3.35 12.47
N TRP A 199 3.02 3.44 11.89
CA TRP A 199 1.79 3.62 12.66
C TRP A 199 1.53 2.46 13.62
N SER A 200 1.82 1.23 13.21
CA SER A 200 1.68 0.07 14.09
C SER A 200 2.61 0.15 15.31
N LEU A 201 3.88 0.56 15.10
CA LEU A 201 4.86 0.77 16.18
C LEU A 201 4.39 1.85 17.17
N ILE A 202 3.83 2.95 16.67
CA ILE A 202 3.24 4.00 17.53
C ILE A 202 2.12 3.42 18.38
N LYS A 203 1.21 2.65 17.79
CA LYS A 203 0.03 2.13 18.50
C LYS A 203 0.38 1.08 19.54
N ILE A 204 1.37 0.23 19.30
CA ILE A 204 1.87 -0.73 20.30
C ILE A 204 2.82 -0.09 21.33
N ASN A 205 2.95 1.24 21.33
CA ASN A 205 3.83 2.00 22.21
C ASN A 205 5.31 1.56 22.16
N TYR A 206 5.84 1.32 20.96
CA TYR A 206 7.27 1.05 20.78
C TYR A 206 8.11 2.23 21.27
N ASP A 207 9.04 1.98 22.19
CA ASP A 207 9.93 3.02 22.72
C ASP A 207 11.14 3.20 21.79
N PHE A 208 10.99 4.08 20.81
CA PHE A 208 12.05 4.40 19.87
C PHE A 208 13.23 5.10 20.55
N THR A 209 14.42 4.54 20.46
CA THR A 209 15.65 5.24 20.88
C THR A 209 15.92 6.46 20.00
N VAL A 210 16.70 7.42 20.52
CA VAL A 210 17.13 8.61 19.78
C VAL A 210 17.91 8.25 18.52
N PHE A 211 18.70 7.17 18.59
CA PHE A 211 19.43 6.65 17.46
C PHE A 211 18.49 6.11 16.37
N GLU A 212 17.47 5.33 16.74
CA GLU A 212 16.48 4.82 15.80
C GLU A 212 15.69 5.95 15.14
N LEU A 213 15.22 6.94 15.90
CA LEU A 213 14.48 8.09 15.35
C LEU A 213 15.32 8.89 14.34
N GLU A 214 16.56 9.20 14.71
CA GLU A 214 17.48 9.91 13.81
C GLU A 214 17.77 9.08 12.54
N HIS A 215 17.98 7.78 12.69
CA HIS A 215 18.23 6.86 11.59
C HIS A 215 17.04 6.82 10.61
N LEU A 216 15.83 6.63 11.12
CA LEU A 216 14.60 6.63 10.32
C LEU A 216 14.39 7.99 9.65
N TYR A 217 14.58 9.10 10.37
CA TYR A 217 14.40 10.45 9.83
C TYR A 217 15.32 10.73 8.64
N LYS A 218 16.59 10.34 8.74
CA LYS A 218 17.59 10.52 7.67
C LYS A 218 17.29 9.66 6.43
N LYS A 219 16.72 8.47 6.62
CA LYS A 219 16.34 7.57 5.52
C LYS A 219 15.03 7.96 4.84
N CYS A 220 14.16 8.64 5.56
CA CYS A 220 12.83 9.00 5.09
C CYS A 220 12.92 10.02 3.95
N ASP A 221 12.31 9.70 2.82
CA ASP A 221 12.26 10.52 1.61
C ASP A 221 10.84 11.03 1.29
N ASP A 222 9.80 10.50 1.95
CA ASP A 222 8.44 11.02 1.85
C ASP A 222 8.03 11.93 3.03
N ASP A 223 7.31 13.00 2.70
CA ASP A 223 6.95 14.04 3.66
C ASP A 223 5.96 13.53 4.72
N ILE A 224 5.06 12.61 4.38
CA ILE A 224 4.04 12.08 5.32
C ILE A 224 4.74 11.32 6.45
N THR A 225 5.64 10.41 6.10
CA THR A 225 6.39 9.64 7.08
C THR A 225 7.31 10.54 7.91
N LYS A 226 7.96 11.56 7.31
CA LYS A 226 8.73 12.58 8.05
C LYS A 226 7.88 13.31 9.08
N ILE A 227 6.69 13.76 8.69
CA ILE A 227 5.74 14.45 9.59
C ILE A 227 5.34 13.55 10.77
N ILE A 228 5.08 12.26 10.51
CA ILE A 228 4.78 11.29 11.58
C ILE A 228 5.99 11.13 12.52
N LEU A 229 7.20 10.98 11.99
CA LEU A 229 8.43 10.87 12.79
C LEU A 229 8.67 12.12 13.66
N LEU A 230 8.45 13.32 13.12
CA LEU A 230 8.54 14.56 13.88
C LEU A 230 7.53 14.57 15.02
N SER A 231 6.29 14.17 14.77
CA SER A 231 5.30 14.05 15.85
C SER A 231 5.77 13.09 16.95
N ILE A 232 6.44 11.98 16.61
CA ILE A 232 6.99 11.05 17.62
C ILE A 232 8.10 11.75 18.42
N ILE A 233 9.09 12.32 17.73
CA ILE A 233 10.26 12.98 18.33
C ILE A 233 9.84 14.07 19.34
N TYR A 234 8.89 14.92 18.96
CA TYR A 234 8.41 16.00 19.83
C TYR A 234 7.51 15.49 20.97
N LYS A 235 6.59 14.55 20.71
CA LYS A 235 5.73 14.00 21.76
C LYS A 235 6.50 13.20 22.80
N SER A 236 7.59 12.53 22.41
CA SER A 236 8.45 11.79 23.34
C SER A 236 9.45 12.67 24.09
N GLY A 237 9.51 13.98 23.80
CA GLY A 237 10.50 14.89 24.39
C GLY A 237 11.95 14.66 23.93
N LYS A 238 12.17 13.78 22.94
CA LYS A 238 13.52 13.40 22.45
C LYS A 238 14.10 14.46 21.50
N GLY A 239 13.28 15.40 21.02
CA GLY A 239 13.72 16.49 20.14
C GLY A 239 14.77 17.45 20.75
N SER A 240 14.83 17.57 22.07
CA SER A 240 15.84 18.40 22.75
C SER A 240 17.19 17.70 22.92
N GLU A 241 17.29 16.41 22.62
CA GLU A 241 18.56 15.69 22.68
C GLU A 241 19.49 16.16 21.57
N GLU A 242 20.77 16.38 21.89
CA GLU A 242 21.75 17.06 21.05
C GLU A 242 21.76 16.53 19.60
N LYS A 243 21.68 15.21 19.43
CA LYS A 243 21.72 14.55 18.13
C LYS A 243 20.50 14.88 17.26
N LEU A 244 19.30 14.84 17.84
CA LEU A 244 18.06 15.15 17.13
C LEU A 244 17.90 16.67 16.96
N SER A 245 18.20 17.48 17.98
CA SER A 245 18.15 18.95 17.85
C SER A 245 19.07 19.45 16.74
N SER A 246 20.28 18.89 16.61
CA SER A 246 21.19 19.26 15.51
C SER A 246 20.61 18.90 14.15
N LEU A 247 20.06 17.69 14.00
CA LEU A 247 19.39 17.24 12.77
C LEU A 247 18.19 18.12 12.40
N LEU A 248 17.35 18.47 13.38
CA LEU A 248 16.15 19.27 13.16
C LEU A 248 16.48 20.73 12.81
N LYS A 249 17.57 21.29 13.36
CA LYS A 249 18.11 22.60 12.99
C LYS A 249 18.62 22.62 11.55
N GLU A 250 19.34 21.58 11.13
CA GLU A 250 19.78 21.47 9.73
C GLU A 250 18.58 21.37 8.78
N GLU A 251 17.57 20.58 9.15
CA GLU A 251 16.37 20.42 8.32
C GLU A 251 15.57 21.73 8.19
N ILE A 252 15.36 22.49 9.26
CA ILE A 252 14.59 23.74 9.18
C ILE A 252 15.35 24.83 8.40
N GLU A 253 16.68 24.87 8.47
CA GLU A 253 17.49 25.77 7.62
C GLU A 253 17.30 25.42 6.15
N LEU A 254 17.32 24.12 5.81
CA LEU A 254 17.05 23.66 4.45
C LEU A 254 15.61 24.01 4.03
N LEU A 255 14.61 23.72 4.86
CA LEU A 255 13.20 24.01 4.60
C LEU A 255 12.93 25.50 4.40
N ALA A 256 13.63 26.37 5.12
CA ALA A 256 13.50 27.82 4.96
C ALA A 256 13.94 28.33 3.57
N THR A 257 14.72 27.54 2.82
CA THR A 257 15.09 27.88 1.43
C THR A 257 13.99 27.56 0.41
N PHE A 258 13.04 26.68 0.76
CA PHE A 258 11.93 26.32 -0.11
C PHE A 258 10.80 27.34 -0.04
N ASN A 259 10.07 27.50 -1.16
CA ASN A 259 8.82 28.23 -1.15
C ASN A 259 7.66 27.30 -0.76
N PHE A 260 6.56 27.88 -0.29
CA PHE A 260 5.34 27.15 0.10
C PHE A 260 4.51 26.63 -1.10
N GLU A 261 4.98 26.86 -2.32
CA GLU A 261 4.42 26.32 -3.57
C GLU A 261 5.20 25.09 -4.06
N SER A 262 6.24 24.69 -3.33
CA SER A 262 7.03 23.49 -3.60
C SER A 262 6.28 22.22 -3.24
N ASP A 263 6.85 21.09 -3.63
CA ASP A 263 6.43 19.76 -3.19
C ASP A 263 6.53 19.58 -1.66
N LYS A 264 7.32 20.40 -0.96
CA LYS A 264 7.50 20.39 0.51
C LYS A 264 6.46 21.18 1.31
N TRP A 265 5.42 21.67 0.65
CA TRP A 265 4.42 22.53 1.28
C TRP A 265 3.75 21.88 2.50
N LEU A 266 3.53 20.55 2.48
CA LEU A 266 2.86 19.84 3.56
C LEU A 266 3.73 19.78 4.82
N LEU A 267 5.01 19.45 4.66
CA LEU A 267 5.99 19.44 5.75
C LEU A 267 6.17 20.84 6.34
N LEU A 268 6.28 21.87 5.49
CA LEU A 268 6.35 23.27 5.93
C LEU A 268 5.11 23.69 6.73
N HIS A 269 3.92 23.32 6.26
CA HIS A 269 2.66 23.63 6.94
C HIS A 269 2.58 22.96 8.31
N GLU A 270 2.87 21.66 8.40
CA GLU A 270 2.84 20.94 9.68
C GLU A 270 3.93 21.43 10.64
N TRP A 271 5.11 21.77 10.16
CA TRP A 271 6.17 22.34 10.99
C TRP A 271 5.75 23.65 11.65
N TYR A 272 5.10 24.53 10.87
CA TYR A 272 4.57 25.78 11.39
C TYR A 272 3.40 25.57 12.35
N MET A 273 2.42 24.75 11.96
CA MET A 273 1.20 24.56 12.74
C MET A 273 1.46 23.90 14.11
N ASN A 274 2.40 22.95 14.16
CA ASN A 274 2.77 22.28 15.41
C ASN A 274 3.81 23.05 16.24
N LYS A 275 4.27 24.22 15.75
CA LYS A 275 5.28 25.07 16.41
C LYS A 275 6.55 24.27 16.79
N TRP A 276 7.00 23.42 15.89
CA TRP A 276 8.27 22.69 16.03
C TRP A 276 9.46 23.65 16.06
N GLU A 277 10.65 23.14 16.40
CA GLU A 277 11.87 23.92 16.59
C GLU A 277 12.10 24.93 15.44
N ASP A 278 12.43 26.17 15.81
CA ASP A 278 12.67 27.28 14.88
C ASP A 278 11.57 27.56 13.84
N TYR A 279 10.30 27.19 14.08
CA TYR A 279 9.18 27.44 13.15
C TYR A 279 9.03 28.91 12.72
N LYS A 280 9.55 29.87 13.49
CA LYS A 280 9.53 31.30 13.14
C LYS A 280 10.31 31.61 11.87
N LYS A 281 11.28 30.78 11.48
CA LYS A 281 12.05 30.94 10.24
C LYS A 281 11.17 30.85 8.99
N ILE A 282 10.14 29.99 9.03
CA ILE A 282 9.21 29.78 7.91
C ILE A 282 7.94 30.65 8.00
N GLU A 283 7.71 31.33 9.13
CA GLU A 283 6.55 32.18 9.37
C GLU A 283 6.34 33.30 8.33
N PRO A 284 7.37 34.04 7.88
CA PRO A 284 7.19 35.10 6.89
C PRO A 284 6.65 34.57 5.55
N HIS A 285 7.06 33.36 5.16
CA HIS A 285 6.61 32.71 3.94
C HIS A 285 5.17 32.21 4.09
N TYR A 286 4.84 31.61 5.24
CA TYR A 286 3.49 31.17 5.59
C TYR A 286 2.47 32.32 5.51
N ASN A 287 2.81 33.47 6.09
CA ASN A 287 1.91 34.63 6.17
C ASN A 287 1.73 35.38 4.84
N ARG A 288 2.51 35.13 3.79
CA ARG A 288 2.33 35.78 2.48
C ARG A 288 1.29 35.11 1.60
N ASN A 289 0.99 33.83 1.85
CA ASN A 289 0.14 33.03 0.99
C ASN A 289 -1.28 32.88 1.57
N LYS A 290 -2.29 33.31 0.79
CA LYS A 290 -3.71 33.31 1.20
C LYS A 290 -4.26 31.91 1.48
N PHE A 291 -3.78 30.88 0.78
CA PHE A 291 -4.18 29.50 1.00
C PHE A 291 -3.78 29.02 2.41
N PHE A 292 -2.52 29.23 2.79
CA PHE A 292 -2.02 28.86 4.12
C PHE A 292 -2.65 29.69 5.24
N GLN A 293 -2.90 30.98 5.00
CA GLN A 293 -3.68 31.79 5.95
C GLN A 293 -5.08 31.20 6.18
N ALA A 294 -5.74 30.68 5.14
CA ALA A 294 -7.04 30.02 5.28
C ALA A 294 -6.93 28.71 6.06
N LEU A 295 -5.91 27.89 5.82
CA LEU A 295 -5.66 26.66 6.59
C LEU A 295 -5.44 26.98 8.08
N LYS A 296 -4.56 27.94 8.40
CA LYS A 296 -4.31 28.41 9.77
C LYS A 296 -5.56 28.94 10.44
N LYS A 297 -6.34 29.78 9.75
CA LYS A 297 -7.60 30.34 10.29
C LYS A 297 -8.60 29.25 10.66
N ASN A 298 -8.67 28.19 9.86
CA ASN A 298 -9.55 27.05 10.10
C ASN A 298 -8.91 25.95 10.97
N LYS A 299 -7.69 26.17 11.50
CA LYS A 299 -6.95 25.21 12.32
C LYS A 299 -6.78 23.83 11.65
N VAL A 300 -6.57 23.82 10.33
CA VAL A 300 -6.35 22.59 9.58
C VAL A 300 -4.95 22.08 9.87
N SER A 301 -4.85 20.90 10.47
CA SER A 301 -3.63 20.09 10.52
C SER A 301 -3.95 18.72 9.93
N PHE A 302 -3.00 18.20 9.16
CA PHE A 302 -3.04 16.89 8.53
C PHE A 302 -2.46 15.80 9.43
N LEU A 303 -1.93 16.17 10.59
CA LEU A 303 -1.58 15.27 11.66
C LEU A 303 -2.72 15.27 12.70
N LEU A 304 -3.29 14.09 12.98
CA LEU A 304 -4.25 13.97 14.07
C LEU A 304 -3.50 14.00 15.41
N ALA A 305 -3.88 14.96 16.27
CA ALA A 305 -3.30 15.20 17.58
C ALA A 305 -3.33 13.98 18.50
#